data_AF-A0A7J7QNG4-F1
#
_entry.id   AF-A0A7J7QNG4-F1
#
_cell.length_a   1.000
_cell.length_b   1.000
_cell.length_c   1.000
_cell.angle_alpha   90.00
_cell.angle_beta   90.00
_cell.angle_gamma   90.00
#
_symmetry.space_group_name_H-M   'P 1'
#
loop_
_entity.id
_entity.type
_entity.pdbx_description
1 polymer ?
#
loop_
_entity_poly.entity_id
_entity_poly.type
_entity_poly.pdbx_seq_one_letter_code
_entity_poly.pdbx_strand_id
1 'polypeptide(L)'
;MYEWLASWLAVKQQSSACTTVPPRLQSSRVVVANATTAERLARAKGYPYPRPATSFIFCNGAAYTFDDSAWVTPSQWHGSLEHLLQLQVTAPDGTRGSFGAVLAQQGVKQSVLTAETPLTPILAIGSNAGPEQLARKFPLDMFPDGVVVPVIQCVLQDFDVVFAPLISSYGAATATLEHSPGTAVSVFMTYLTPPLQQRMHETEGAYNLCRMEGVQLREGLALPAHLEAAQPVAVHATAYNYNHQSGTLHLPFDNPGSSPVALTEIAAAGRTYPALTQVQMQAALRAALTGVTAEQLPGTSGSSSQPLHKLNTLPSIQQEPPGGAEEPLSAEGLDDWILSNLDQPTLRRARVSALVRAAQPFQYRESEVLMVIGTALSTSVK
;
A
#
# COMPACT_ATOMS: atom_id res chain seq x y z
N MET A 1 -12.36 -27.32 2.47
CA MET A 1 -11.60 -26.07 2.23
C MET A 1 -12.31 -24.80 2.73
N TYR A 2 -13.42 -24.90 3.48
CA TYR A 2 -14.12 -23.76 4.10
C TYR A 2 -14.34 -23.92 5.63
N GLU A 3 -13.65 -24.86 6.28
CA GLU A 3 -13.90 -25.16 7.70
C GLU A 3 -13.14 -24.23 8.67
N TRP A 4 -12.05 -23.59 8.25
CA TRP A 4 -11.24 -22.76 9.15
C TRP A 4 -11.82 -21.34 9.37
N LEU A 5 -12.33 -20.69 8.32
CA LEU A 5 -13.06 -19.42 8.46
C LEU A 5 -14.40 -19.63 9.21
N ALA A 6 -15.06 -20.76 8.96
CA ALA A 6 -16.27 -21.17 9.68
C ALA A 6 -15.98 -21.47 11.16
N SER A 7 -14.83 -22.09 11.49
CA SER A 7 -14.43 -22.36 12.87
C SER A 7 -14.16 -21.08 13.67
N TRP A 8 -13.55 -20.05 13.04
CA TRP A 8 -13.41 -18.73 13.66
C TRP A 8 -14.75 -17.99 13.82
N LEU A 9 -15.66 -18.09 12.83
CA LEU A 9 -17.01 -17.51 12.90
C LEU A 9 -17.94 -18.25 13.89
N ALA A 10 -17.79 -19.57 14.04
CA ALA A 10 -18.60 -20.40 14.93
C ALA A 10 -18.32 -20.13 16.43
N VAL A 11 -17.06 -19.79 16.77
CA VAL A 11 -16.71 -19.33 18.13
C VAL A 11 -17.42 -18.01 18.49
N LYS A 12 -17.82 -17.20 17.49
CA LYS A 12 -18.60 -15.97 17.71
C LYS A 12 -20.12 -16.17 17.74
N GLN A 13 -20.68 -17.20 17.11
CA GLN A 13 -22.14 -17.40 17.07
C GLN A 13 -22.75 -17.93 18.37
N GLN A 14 -21.95 -18.29 19.38
CA GLN A 14 -22.44 -18.62 20.73
C GLN A 14 -22.63 -17.41 21.66
N SER A 15 -22.30 -16.18 21.22
CA SER A 15 -22.62 -14.95 21.96
C SER A 15 -23.63 -14.11 21.17
N SER A 16 -24.91 -14.41 21.38
CA SER A 16 -26.01 -13.68 20.77
C SER A 16 -26.08 -12.22 21.26
N ALA A 17 -26.33 -11.31 20.31
CA ALA A 17 -26.72 -9.90 20.47
C ALA A 17 -25.74 -8.98 21.23
N CYS A 18 -24.66 -8.55 20.58
CA CYS A 18 -24.03 -7.26 20.89
C CYS A 18 -23.25 -6.73 19.68
N THR A 19 -23.59 -5.51 19.25
CA THR A 19 -22.87 -4.67 18.28
C THR A 19 -21.44 -4.44 18.78
N THR A 20 -20.55 -5.38 18.54
CA THR A 20 -19.18 -5.36 19.08
C THR A 20 -18.21 -4.95 18.00
N VAL A 21 -17.72 -3.71 18.13
CA VAL A 21 -16.58 -3.17 17.39
C VAL A 21 -15.41 -4.17 17.53
N PRO A 22 -14.77 -4.60 16.42
CA PRO A 22 -13.68 -5.57 16.47
C PRO A 22 -12.48 -5.04 17.27
N PRO A 23 -11.69 -5.94 17.89
CA PRO A 23 -10.57 -5.56 18.75
C PRO A 23 -9.49 -4.79 17.98
N ARG A 24 -9.02 -3.68 18.56
CA ARG A 24 -7.93 -2.85 18.01
C ARG A 24 -6.57 -3.47 18.31
N LEU A 25 -5.69 -3.54 17.31
CA LEU A 25 -4.30 -3.96 17.48
C LEU A 25 -3.40 -2.77 17.85
N GLN A 26 -2.44 -3.00 18.74
CA GLN A 26 -1.41 -2.02 19.10
C GLN A 26 -0.20 -2.16 18.16
N SER A 27 0.24 -1.03 17.60
CA SER A 27 1.29 -0.95 16.57
C SER A 27 2.65 -0.53 17.13
N SER A 28 3.73 -1.27 16.84
CA SER A 28 5.12 -0.92 17.23
C SER A 28 5.87 -0.12 16.14
N ARG A 29 6.73 0.85 16.50
CA ARG A 29 7.35 1.83 15.57
C ARG A 29 8.38 1.20 14.60
N VAL A 30 8.49 1.72 13.38
CA VAL A 30 9.54 1.40 12.40
C VAL A 30 10.31 2.70 12.11
N VAL A 31 11.44 2.91 12.79
CA VAL A 31 12.26 4.13 12.69
C VAL A 31 13.64 3.77 12.14
N VAL A 32 14.12 4.54 11.15
CA VAL A 32 15.53 4.49 10.74
C VAL A 32 16.27 5.51 11.60
N ALA A 33 17.08 5.05 12.55
CA ALA A 33 17.88 5.94 13.37
C ALA A 33 18.98 6.62 12.53
N ASN A 34 19.29 7.89 12.82
CA ASN A 34 20.42 8.66 12.27
C ASN A 34 20.39 8.98 10.75
N ALA A 35 19.23 8.98 10.10
CA ALA A 35 19.11 9.39 8.70
C ALA A 35 19.39 10.89 8.50
N THR A 36 20.22 11.23 7.51
CA THR A 36 20.49 12.60 7.07
C THR A 36 19.23 13.27 6.51
N THR A 37 19.22 14.60 6.46
CA THR A 37 18.12 15.37 5.83
C THR A 37 17.86 14.93 4.39
N ALA A 38 18.91 14.66 3.62
CA ALA A 38 18.81 14.20 2.24
C ALA A 38 18.12 12.83 2.13
N GLU A 39 18.49 11.86 2.98
CA GLU A 39 17.87 10.53 3.00
C GLU A 39 16.40 10.59 3.43
N ARG A 40 16.08 11.46 4.38
CA ARG A 40 14.70 11.69 4.84
C ARG A 40 13.83 12.26 3.71
N LEU A 41 14.33 13.25 2.98
CA LEU A 41 13.65 13.84 1.82
C LEU A 41 13.53 12.84 0.67
N ALA A 42 14.58 12.09 0.37
CA ALA A 42 14.57 11.04 -0.66
C ALA A 42 13.50 9.98 -0.34
N ARG A 43 13.36 9.58 0.92
CA ARG A 43 12.32 8.66 1.36
C ARG A 43 10.91 9.23 1.21
N ALA A 44 10.71 10.50 1.57
CA ALA A 44 9.40 11.16 1.46
C ALA A 44 8.93 11.30 0.00
N LYS A 45 9.85 11.70 -0.88
CA LYS A 45 9.61 11.94 -2.31
C LYS A 45 9.63 10.66 -3.14
N GLY A 46 10.31 9.63 -2.67
CA GLY A 46 10.53 8.38 -3.40
C GLY A 46 9.39 7.36 -3.29
N TYR A 47 8.33 7.62 -2.53
CA TYR A 47 7.16 6.74 -2.48
C TYR A 47 6.55 6.55 -3.88
N PRO A 48 6.13 5.35 -4.29
CA PRO A 48 5.99 4.10 -3.52
C PRO A 48 7.26 3.23 -3.45
N TYR A 49 8.44 3.84 -3.63
CA TYR A 49 9.76 3.23 -3.80
C TYR A 49 9.92 2.57 -5.18
N PRO A 50 11.16 2.25 -5.61
CA PRO A 50 11.38 1.55 -6.87
C PRO A 50 10.52 0.30 -6.94
N ARG A 51 9.62 0.27 -7.92
CA ARG A 51 8.73 -0.86 -8.15
C ARG A 51 9.54 -2.03 -8.70
N PRO A 52 9.40 -3.23 -8.14
CA PRO A 52 9.96 -4.43 -8.75
C PRO A 52 9.47 -4.58 -10.19
N ALA A 53 10.35 -5.01 -11.08
CA ALA A 53 10.01 -5.22 -12.49
C ALA A 53 9.27 -6.55 -12.73
N THR A 54 9.43 -7.51 -11.81
CA THR A 54 8.90 -8.89 -11.90
C THR A 54 8.44 -9.36 -10.53
N SER A 55 7.82 -10.54 -10.46
CA SER A 55 7.62 -11.24 -9.18
C SER A 55 8.96 -11.59 -8.53
N PHE A 56 8.92 -11.76 -7.20
CA PHE A 56 10.05 -12.17 -6.40
C PHE A 56 9.61 -12.83 -5.11
N ILE A 57 10.51 -13.58 -4.48
CA ILE A 57 10.34 -14.03 -3.10
C ILE A 57 11.23 -13.15 -2.22
N PHE A 58 10.61 -12.44 -1.29
CA PHE A 58 11.33 -11.77 -0.21
C PHE A 58 11.76 -12.82 0.82
N CYS A 59 13.05 -12.96 1.05
CA CYS A 59 13.61 -13.89 2.03
C CYS A 59 14.71 -13.20 2.84
N ASN A 60 14.52 -13.14 4.17
CA ASN A 60 15.47 -12.57 5.14
C ASN A 60 16.11 -11.22 4.73
N GLY A 61 15.32 -10.30 4.15
CA GLY A 61 15.80 -8.96 3.77
C GLY A 61 16.24 -8.83 2.30
N ALA A 62 16.33 -9.93 1.55
CA ALA A 62 16.71 -9.94 0.14
C ALA A 62 15.53 -10.32 -0.76
N ALA A 63 15.54 -9.83 -2.00
CA ALA A 63 14.58 -10.18 -3.04
C ALA A 63 15.20 -11.18 -4.03
N TYR A 64 14.55 -12.32 -4.21
CA TYR A 64 14.95 -13.37 -5.13
C TYR A 64 13.95 -13.43 -6.29
N THR A 65 14.35 -12.99 -7.48
CA THR A 65 13.47 -12.94 -8.66
C THR A 65 13.38 -14.30 -9.33
N PHE A 66 12.30 -14.53 -10.09
CA PHE A 66 12.10 -15.76 -10.84
C PHE A 66 11.23 -15.46 -12.07
N ASP A 67 11.11 -16.44 -12.98
CA ASP A 67 10.22 -16.36 -14.13
C ASP A 67 8.76 -16.54 -13.69
N ASP A 68 7.91 -15.54 -13.94
CA ASP A 68 6.49 -15.57 -13.54
C ASP A 68 5.74 -16.81 -14.07
N SER A 69 6.16 -17.37 -15.22
CA SER A 69 5.57 -18.59 -15.78
C SER A 69 5.87 -19.86 -14.97
N ALA A 70 6.89 -19.83 -14.11
CA ALA A 70 7.23 -20.90 -13.19
C ALA A 70 6.46 -20.81 -11.86
N TRP A 71 5.69 -19.73 -11.63
CA TRP A 71 4.88 -19.57 -10.44
C TRP A 71 3.69 -20.54 -10.44
N VAL A 72 3.46 -21.17 -9.30
CA VAL A 72 2.25 -21.97 -9.02
C VAL A 72 1.56 -21.34 -7.83
N THR A 73 0.30 -20.93 -8.00
CA THR A 73 -0.46 -20.27 -6.93
C THR A 73 -0.67 -21.22 -5.73
N PRO A 74 -0.66 -20.75 -4.48
CA PRO A 74 -0.76 -21.62 -3.30
C PRO A 74 -2.00 -22.52 -3.25
N SER A 75 -3.12 -22.11 -3.86
CA SER A 75 -4.31 -22.97 -3.96
C SER A 75 -4.09 -24.23 -4.80
N GLN A 76 -3.01 -24.28 -5.59
CA GLN A 76 -2.62 -25.41 -6.44
C GLN A 76 -1.44 -26.22 -5.88
N TRP A 77 -1.01 -25.96 -4.64
CA TRP A 77 0.13 -26.69 -4.05
C TRP A 77 -0.19 -28.13 -3.63
N HIS A 78 -1.47 -28.52 -3.58
CA HIS A 78 -1.92 -29.89 -3.26
C HIS A 78 -1.28 -30.50 -1.99
N GLY A 79 -1.01 -29.68 -0.97
CA GLY A 79 -0.35 -30.13 0.26
C GLY A 79 1.15 -30.44 0.09
N SER A 80 1.82 -29.83 -0.89
CA SER A 80 3.26 -29.96 -1.11
C SER A 80 3.91 -28.59 -1.37
N LEU A 81 5.10 -28.38 -0.78
CA LEU A 81 5.94 -27.22 -1.08
C LEU A 81 6.95 -27.50 -2.19
N GLU A 82 6.92 -28.68 -2.81
CA GLU A 82 7.95 -29.11 -3.76
C GLU A 82 8.15 -28.10 -4.90
N HIS A 83 7.07 -27.59 -5.49
CA HIS A 83 7.13 -26.56 -6.53
C HIS A 83 7.86 -25.30 -6.06
N LEU A 84 7.54 -24.83 -4.85
CA LEU A 84 8.19 -23.64 -4.29
C LEU A 84 9.67 -23.91 -3.99
N LEU A 85 10.01 -25.07 -3.41
CA LEU A 85 11.39 -25.43 -3.06
C LEU A 85 12.26 -25.67 -4.30
N GLN A 86 11.68 -26.15 -5.39
CA GLN A 86 12.37 -26.39 -6.67
C GLN A 86 12.39 -25.15 -7.59
N LEU A 87 11.60 -24.11 -7.27
CA LEU A 87 11.55 -22.88 -8.04
C LEU A 87 12.95 -22.32 -8.25
N GLN A 88 13.31 -22.08 -9.51
CA GLN A 88 14.59 -21.49 -9.86
C GLN A 88 14.52 -19.98 -9.63
N VAL A 89 15.35 -19.49 -8.74
CA VAL A 89 15.42 -18.09 -8.36
C VAL A 89 16.79 -17.49 -8.66
N THR A 90 16.82 -16.18 -8.88
CA THR A 90 18.04 -15.38 -9.03
C THR A 90 18.18 -14.46 -7.82
N ALA A 91 19.31 -14.58 -7.13
CA ALA A 91 19.66 -13.74 -5.99
C ALA A 91 20.08 -12.32 -6.42
N PRO A 92 20.14 -11.34 -5.50
CA PRO A 92 20.55 -9.97 -5.83
C PRO A 92 21.96 -9.85 -6.44
N ASP A 93 22.86 -10.79 -6.16
CA ASP A 93 24.21 -10.84 -6.72
C ASP A 93 24.27 -11.53 -8.11
N GLY A 94 23.12 -11.96 -8.64
CA GLY A 94 23.00 -12.66 -9.92
C GLY A 94 23.14 -14.18 -9.84
N THR A 95 23.45 -14.75 -8.67
CA THR A 95 23.56 -16.20 -8.49
C THR A 95 22.21 -16.87 -8.68
N ARG A 96 22.19 -18.01 -9.38
CA ARG A 96 20.98 -18.81 -9.61
C ARG A 96 21.00 -20.09 -8.79
N GLY A 97 19.84 -20.52 -8.32
CA GLY A 97 19.66 -21.79 -7.63
C GLY A 97 18.20 -22.07 -7.33
N SER A 98 17.93 -23.24 -6.73
CA SER A 98 16.59 -23.53 -6.22
C SER A 98 16.31 -22.72 -4.96
N PHE A 99 15.05 -22.34 -4.76
CA PHE A 99 14.66 -21.60 -3.57
C PHE A 99 14.90 -22.42 -2.28
N GLY A 100 14.78 -23.75 -2.33
CA GLY A 100 15.13 -24.62 -1.20
C GLY A 100 16.60 -24.50 -0.76
N ALA A 101 17.52 -24.33 -1.71
CA ALA A 101 18.93 -24.07 -1.39
C ALA A 101 19.12 -22.68 -0.75
N VAL A 102 18.38 -21.67 -1.24
CA VAL A 102 18.36 -20.32 -0.65
C VAL A 102 17.88 -20.37 0.80
N LEU A 103 16.78 -21.06 1.10
CA LEU A 103 16.27 -21.20 2.47
C LEU A 103 17.32 -21.80 3.41
N ALA A 104 18.00 -22.86 2.97
CA ALA A 104 19.07 -23.50 3.74
C ALA A 104 20.26 -22.55 3.96
N GLN A 105 20.69 -21.82 2.93
CA GLN A 105 21.78 -20.85 3.01
C GLN A 105 21.44 -19.66 3.92
N GLN A 106 20.20 -19.18 3.88
CA GLN A 106 19.71 -18.06 4.69
C GLN A 106 19.32 -18.48 6.12
N GLY A 107 19.46 -19.76 6.47
CA GLY A 107 19.14 -20.28 7.81
C GLY A 107 17.64 -20.22 8.15
N VAL A 108 16.76 -20.18 7.14
CA VAL A 108 15.31 -20.20 7.37
C VAL A 108 14.91 -21.59 7.87
N LYS A 109 14.21 -21.64 9.01
CA LYS A 109 13.77 -22.90 9.60
C LYS A 109 12.58 -23.47 8.81
N GLN A 110 12.52 -24.80 8.74
CA GLN A 110 11.40 -25.51 8.09
C GLN A 110 10.03 -25.21 8.73
N SER A 111 10.01 -24.75 9.99
CA SER A 111 8.78 -24.33 10.67
C SER A 111 8.13 -23.07 10.09
N VAL A 112 8.88 -22.24 9.35
CA VAL A 112 8.36 -21.00 8.74
C VAL A 112 7.32 -21.29 7.67
N LEU A 113 7.53 -22.36 6.90
CA LEU A 113 6.66 -22.74 5.81
C LEU A 113 6.60 -24.26 5.70
N THR A 114 5.40 -24.79 5.94
CA THR A 114 5.03 -26.19 5.71
C THR A 114 3.93 -26.26 4.66
N ALA A 115 3.68 -27.46 4.13
CA ALA A 115 2.59 -27.72 3.19
C ALA A 115 1.21 -27.26 3.70
N GLU A 116 1.02 -27.28 5.02
CA GLU A 116 -0.23 -26.92 5.69
C GLU A 116 -0.23 -25.47 6.20
N THR A 117 0.84 -24.72 5.97
CA THR A 117 0.92 -23.33 6.42
C THR A 117 -0.05 -22.46 5.62
N PRO A 118 -1.05 -21.83 6.24
CA PRO A 118 -1.96 -20.96 5.51
C PRO A 118 -1.21 -19.71 5.04
N LEU A 119 -1.35 -19.40 3.75
CA LEU A 119 -0.84 -18.17 3.15
C LEU A 119 -2.01 -17.27 2.79
N THR A 120 -2.06 -16.08 3.38
CA THR A 120 -3.09 -15.10 3.04
C THR A 120 -2.59 -14.19 1.92
N PRO A 121 -3.24 -14.19 0.74
CA PRO A 121 -2.94 -13.24 -0.32
C PRO A 121 -3.50 -11.86 0.04
N ILE A 122 -2.66 -10.83 0.05
CA ILE A 122 -3.06 -9.43 0.25
C ILE A 122 -2.43 -8.57 -0.84
N LEU A 123 -3.22 -7.68 -1.45
CA LEU A 123 -2.75 -6.74 -2.45
C LEU A 123 -1.73 -5.75 -1.86
N ALA A 124 -0.65 -5.58 -2.61
CA ALA A 124 0.42 -4.63 -2.39
C ALA A 124 0.38 -3.54 -3.48
N ILE A 125 -0.48 -2.56 -3.26
CA ILE A 125 -0.78 -1.47 -4.21
C ILE A 125 0.18 -0.29 -4.09
N GLY A 126 0.83 -0.13 -2.94
CA GLY A 126 1.81 0.92 -2.65
C GLY A 126 3.14 0.34 -2.21
N SER A 127 3.69 0.88 -1.10
CA SER A 127 5.01 0.52 -0.60
C SER A 127 5.16 -0.95 -0.17
N ASN A 128 4.08 -1.68 0.09
CA ASN A 128 4.11 -3.10 0.43
C ASN A 128 4.65 -4.02 -0.68
N ALA A 129 4.81 -3.51 -1.90
CA ALA A 129 5.48 -4.25 -2.98
C ALA A 129 7.00 -4.09 -2.97
N GLY A 130 7.54 -3.10 -2.26
CA GLY A 130 8.97 -2.79 -2.26
C GLY A 130 9.75 -3.70 -1.30
N PRO A 131 10.81 -4.40 -1.75
CA PRO A 131 11.66 -5.22 -0.88
C PRO A 131 12.22 -4.46 0.33
N GLU A 132 12.65 -3.22 0.10
CA GLU A 132 13.19 -2.36 1.16
C GLU A 132 12.14 -2.04 2.23
N GLN A 133 10.87 -1.89 1.85
CA GLN A 133 9.78 -1.69 2.80
C GLN A 133 9.45 -2.97 3.56
N LEU A 134 9.49 -4.14 2.90
CA LEU A 134 9.31 -5.43 3.56
C LEU A 134 10.42 -5.68 4.59
N ALA A 135 11.67 -5.37 4.27
CA ALA A 135 12.80 -5.45 5.20
C ALA A 135 12.61 -4.57 6.45
N ARG A 136 12.02 -3.38 6.29
CA ARG A 136 11.66 -2.51 7.42
C ARG A 136 10.53 -3.07 8.29
N LYS A 137 9.59 -3.81 7.70
CA LYS A 137 8.44 -4.39 8.42
C LYS A 137 8.80 -5.68 9.15
N PHE A 138 9.72 -6.47 8.58
CA PHE A 138 10.08 -7.81 9.04
C PHE A 138 11.58 -7.92 9.37
N PRO A 139 12.07 -7.20 10.39
CA PRO A 139 13.46 -7.31 10.80
C PRO A 139 13.72 -8.69 11.46
N LEU A 140 14.89 -9.26 11.22
CA LEU A 140 15.20 -10.65 11.60
C LEU A 140 15.23 -10.90 13.11
N ASP A 141 15.47 -9.87 13.91
CA ASP A 141 15.39 -9.94 15.38
C ASP A 141 13.96 -10.24 15.87
N MET A 142 12.94 -9.80 15.13
CA MET A 142 11.54 -10.13 15.40
C MET A 142 11.13 -11.50 14.84
N PHE A 143 11.88 -12.04 13.87
CA PHE A 143 11.56 -13.27 13.16
C PHE A 143 12.78 -14.23 13.12
N PRO A 144 13.18 -14.78 14.28
CA PRO A 144 14.41 -15.58 14.40
C PRO A 144 14.37 -16.91 13.64
N ASP A 145 13.19 -17.37 13.26
CA ASP A 145 13.01 -18.57 12.44
C ASP A 145 13.16 -18.28 10.93
N GLY A 146 13.13 -17.00 10.55
CA GLY A 146 13.22 -16.53 9.16
C GLY A 146 11.93 -15.89 8.67
N VAL A 147 12.04 -15.19 7.54
CA VAL A 147 10.95 -14.48 6.86
C VAL A 147 10.92 -14.91 5.40
N VAL A 148 9.75 -15.34 4.92
CA VAL A 148 9.49 -15.68 3.52
C VAL A 148 8.17 -15.04 3.10
N VAL A 149 8.20 -14.20 2.06
CA VAL A 149 7.01 -13.57 1.48
C VAL A 149 7.11 -13.66 -0.04
N PRO A 150 6.36 -14.55 -0.70
CA PRO A 150 6.15 -14.47 -2.14
C PRO A 150 5.42 -13.17 -2.48
N VAL A 151 5.93 -12.43 -3.46
CA VAL A 151 5.39 -11.16 -3.94
C VAL A 151 5.19 -11.27 -5.45
N ILE A 152 3.93 -11.46 -5.85
CA ILE A 152 3.57 -11.89 -7.19
C ILE A 152 2.96 -10.73 -7.98
N GLN A 153 3.49 -10.48 -9.17
CA GLN A 153 2.97 -9.43 -10.04
C GLN A 153 1.57 -9.78 -10.52
N CYS A 154 0.69 -8.78 -10.50
CA CYS A 154 -0.70 -8.94 -10.90
C CYS A 154 -1.18 -7.74 -11.73
N VAL A 155 -2.27 -7.95 -12.46
CA VAL A 155 -3.10 -6.88 -13.02
C VAL A 155 -4.47 -6.94 -12.38
N LEU A 156 -4.93 -5.81 -11.83
CA LEU A 156 -6.29 -5.65 -11.32
C LEU A 156 -7.09 -4.81 -12.31
N GLN A 157 -8.21 -5.34 -12.82
CA GLN A 157 -9.09 -4.61 -13.74
C GLN A 157 -10.17 -3.84 -12.99
N ASP A 158 -10.59 -2.71 -13.56
CA ASP A 158 -11.61 -1.78 -13.06
C ASP A 158 -11.23 -1.04 -11.77
N PHE A 159 -9.93 -0.92 -11.50
CA PHE A 159 -9.40 -0.15 -10.36
C PHE A 159 -8.18 0.66 -10.75
N ASP A 160 -7.91 1.71 -9.97
CA ASP A 160 -6.66 2.46 -10.02
C ASP A 160 -6.11 2.68 -8.62
N VAL A 161 -4.81 2.93 -8.54
CA VAL A 161 -4.12 3.28 -7.30
C VAL A 161 -4.05 4.79 -7.22
N VAL A 162 -4.75 5.35 -6.23
CA VAL A 162 -4.95 6.79 -6.06
C VAL A 162 -4.36 7.27 -4.74
N PHE A 163 -4.25 8.59 -4.56
CA PHE A 163 -3.78 9.15 -3.30
C PHE A 163 -4.80 9.02 -2.16
N ALA A 164 -4.33 8.52 -1.02
CA ALA A 164 -5.06 8.47 0.24
C ALA A 164 -5.02 9.84 0.94
N PRO A 165 -5.99 10.17 1.81
CA PRO A 165 -6.01 11.40 2.60
C PRO A 165 -5.04 11.34 3.78
N LEU A 166 -3.77 11.04 3.48
CA LEU A 166 -2.76 10.74 4.46
C LEU A 166 -1.35 11.19 4.02
N ILE A 167 -0.70 11.94 4.92
CA ILE A 167 0.74 12.19 4.92
C ILE A 167 1.37 11.28 5.99
N SER A 168 2.26 10.38 5.57
CA SER A 168 2.95 9.44 6.44
C SER A 168 3.90 10.14 7.42
N SER A 169 4.39 9.44 8.44
CA SER A 169 5.41 9.98 9.35
C SER A 169 6.77 10.20 8.68
N TYR A 170 7.00 9.56 7.54
CA TYR A 170 8.14 9.81 6.67
C TYR A 170 7.84 10.84 5.56
N GLY A 171 6.71 11.56 5.62
CA GLY A 171 6.41 12.72 4.77
C GLY A 171 5.81 12.41 3.40
N ALA A 172 5.52 11.15 3.09
CA ALA A 172 4.93 10.77 1.82
C ALA A 172 3.42 11.00 1.82
N ALA A 173 2.86 11.52 0.71
CA ALA A 173 1.48 11.24 0.35
C ALA A 173 1.37 9.72 0.05
N THR A 174 0.42 9.03 0.66
CA THR A 174 0.32 7.56 0.54
C THR A 174 -0.77 7.15 -0.45
N ALA A 175 -0.76 5.89 -0.89
CA ALA A 175 -1.72 5.37 -1.84
C ALA A 175 -2.85 4.55 -1.19
N THR A 176 -4.01 4.55 -1.83
CA THR A 176 -5.17 3.71 -1.53
C THR A 176 -5.77 3.23 -2.85
N LEU A 177 -6.71 2.29 -2.82
CA LEU A 177 -7.38 1.79 -4.03
C LEU A 177 -8.67 2.56 -4.29
N GLU A 178 -9.01 2.80 -5.56
CA GLU A 178 -10.31 3.32 -5.98
C GLU A 178 -10.87 2.55 -7.17
N HIS A 179 -12.19 2.39 -7.22
CA HIS A 179 -12.87 1.77 -8.36
C HIS A 179 -12.83 2.71 -9.58
N SER A 180 -12.27 2.23 -10.68
CA SER A 180 -12.04 2.99 -11.92
C SER A 180 -12.37 2.11 -13.12
N PRO A 181 -13.66 2.06 -13.53
CA PRO A 181 -14.09 1.23 -14.66
C PRO A 181 -13.27 1.46 -15.93
N GLY A 182 -12.80 0.37 -16.54
CA GLY A 182 -11.97 0.39 -17.74
C GLY A 182 -10.46 0.56 -17.48
N THR A 183 -10.04 0.86 -16.25
CA THR A 183 -8.61 0.92 -15.90
C THR A 183 -8.07 -0.46 -15.55
N ALA A 184 -6.92 -0.84 -16.10
CA ALA A 184 -6.15 -2.01 -15.68
C ALA A 184 -4.86 -1.57 -15.00
N VAL A 185 -4.71 -1.83 -13.70
CA VAL A 185 -3.59 -1.33 -12.89
C VAL A 185 -2.61 -2.44 -12.51
N SER A 186 -1.31 -2.12 -12.57
CA SER A 186 -0.24 -3.03 -12.17
C SER A 186 -0.04 -3.00 -10.65
N VAL A 187 -0.34 -4.12 -10.00
CA VAL A 187 -0.21 -4.30 -8.56
C VAL A 187 0.61 -5.54 -8.24
N PHE A 188 0.93 -5.75 -6.98
CA PHE A 188 1.49 -7.02 -6.50
C PHE A 188 0.52 -7.66 -5.51
N MET A 189 0.72 -8.94 -5.27
CA MET A 189 0.06 -9.71 -4.22
C MET A 189 1.14 -10.30 -3.32
N THR A 190 1.08 -10.01 -2.02
CA THR A 190 1.94 -10.64 -1.02
C THR A 190 1.24 -11.85 -0.42
N TYR A 191 1.93 -12.97 -0.32
CA TYR A 191 1.47 -14.15 0.40
C TYR A 191 2.08 -14.18 1.79
N LEU A 192 1.26 -14.02 2.82
CA LEU A 192 1.71 -13.85 4.20
C LEU A 192 1.32 -15.05 5.05
N THR A 193 2.29 -15.60 5.78
CA THR A 193 2.02 -16.53 6.90
C THR A 193 1.33 -15.79 8.04
N PRO A 194 0.65 -16.47 8.99
CA PRO A 194 -0.08 -15.79 10.07
C PRO A 194 0.77 -14.81 10.90
N PRO A 195 2.03 -15.13 11.29
CA PRO A 195 2.87 -14.16 12.01
C PRO A 195 3.21 -12.91 11.19
N LEU A 196 3.48 -13.09 9.89
CA LEU A 196 3.80 -11.98 8.98
C LEU A 196 2.57 -11.13 8.67
N GLN A 197 1.40 -11.75 8.54
CA GLN A 197 0.13 -11.05 8.39
C GLN A 197 -0.20 -10.19 9.60
N GLN A 198 -0.07 -10.76 10.82
CA GLN A 198 -0.29 -10.00 12.04
C GLN A 198 0.64 -8.80 12.12
N ARG A 199 1.92 -9.00 11.81
CA ARG A 199 2.90 -7.91 11.76
C ARG A 199 2.55 -6.87 10.68
N MET A 200 2.06 -7.31 9.52
CA MET A 200 1.58 -6.41 8.49
C MET A 200 0.48 -5.51 9.06
N HIS A 201 -0.55 -6.08 9.69
CA HIS A 201 -1.64 -5.31 10.32
C HIS A 201 -1.13 -4.23 11.27
N GLU A 202 -0.20 -4.57 12.16
CA GLU A 202 0.41 -3.60 13.11
C GLU A 202 1.09 -2.40 12.43
N THR A 203 1.43 -2.51 11.14
CA THR A 203 2.12 -1.47 10.38
C THR A 203 1.22 -0.60 9.52
N GLU A 204 -0.03 -1.01 9.27
CA GLU A 204 -0.93 -0.32 8.32
C GLU A 204 -1.56 0.94 8.90
N GLY A 205 -1.79 1.02 10.21
CA GLY A 205 -2.21 2.24 10.89
C GLY A 205 -3.61 2.74 10.49
N ALA A 206 -3.70 3.60 9.46
CA ALA A 206 -4.94 4.28 9.04
C ALA A 206 -5.79 3.48 8.02
N TYR A 207 -5.39 2.26 7.71
CA TYR A 207 -6.03 1.43 6.70
C TYR A 207 -6.83 0.30 7.37
N ASN A 208 -7.92 -0.10 6.72
CA ASN A 208 -8.70 -1.26 7.08
C ASN A 208 -8.26 -2.45 6.21
N LEU A 209 -8.25 -3.64 6.79
CA LEU A 209 -8.23 -4.85 5.97
C LEU A 209 -9.64 -5.02 5.38
N CYS A 210 -9.74 -5.00 4.06
CA CYS A 210 -10.97 -5.22 3.34
C CYS A 210 -10.88 -6.47 2.47
N ARG A 211 -12.04 -7.09 2.23
CA ARG A 211 -12.26 -8.09 1.19
C ARG A 211 -13.11 -7.46 0.10
N MET A 212 -12.69 -7.61 -1.14
CA MET A 212 -13.44 -7.21 -2.32
C MET A 212 -13.88 -8.46 -3.06
N GLU A 213 -15.16 -8.55 -3.40
CA GLU A 213 -15.73 -9.59 -4.26
C GLU A 213 -16.01 -9.01 -5.65
N GLY A 214 -16.24 -9.85 -6.66
CA GLY A 214 -16.59 -9.40 -8.01
C GLY A 214 -15.44 -8.74 -8.78
N VAL A 215 -14.19 -8.91 -8.31
CA VAL A 215 -13.01 -8.32 -8.93
C VAL A 215 -12.45 -9.21 -10.04
N GLN A 216 -11.63 -8.64 -10.92
CA GLN A 216 -10.85 -9.40 -11.90
C GLN A 216 -9.36 -9.19 -11.64
N LEU A 217 -8.81 -10.00 -10.73
CA LEU A 217 -7.39 -9.97 -10.38
C LEU A 217 -6.64 -11.08 -11.11
N ARG A 218 -5.73 -10.70 -12.00
CA ARG A 218 -4.94 -11.57 -12.86
C ARG A 218 -3.55 -11.76 -12.25
N GLU A 219 -3.31 -12.91 -11.63
CA GLU A 219 -2.06 -13.26 -10.95
C GLU A 219 -0.99 -13.76 -11.93
N GLY A 220 0.28 -13.44 -11.66
CA GLY A 220 1.43 -13.89 -12.45
C GLY A 220 1.47 -13.24 -13.83
N LEU A 221 1.00 -12.00 -13.93
CA LEU A 221 0.86 -11.28 -15.19
C LEU A 221 1.29 -9.83 -15.03
N ALA A 222 2.29 -9.43 -15.83
CA ALA A 222 2.68 -8.03 -15.97
C ALA A 222 1.71 -7.26 -16.86
N LEU A 223 1.58 -5.95 -16.64
CA LEU A 223 0.67 -5.10 -17.41
C LEU A 223 0.94 -5.13 -18.94
N PRO A 224 2.19 -5.04 -19.44
CA PRO A 224 2.44 -5.15 -20.89
C PRO A 224 1.94 -6.48 -21.47
N ALA A 225 2.22 -7.60 -20.81
CA ALA A 225 1.75 -8.91 -21.23
C ALA A 225 0.22 -9.02 -21.20
N HIS A 226 -0.45 -8.37 -20.23
CA HIS A 226 -1.91 -8.28 -20.22
C HIS A 226 -2.46 -7.55 -21.45
N LEU A 227 -1.82 -6.46 -21.88
CA LEU A 227 -2.23 -5.70 -23.07
C LEU A 227 -2.04 -6.49 -24.37
N GLU A 228 -1.08 -7.43 -24.37
CA GLU A 228 -0.86 -8.40 -25.44
C GLU A 228 -1.77 -9.65 -25.32
N ALA A 229 -2.76 -9.61 -24.42
CA ALA A 229 -3.71 -10.70 -24.16
C ALA A 229 -3.08 -12.03 -23.72
N ALA A 230 -1.90 -11.98 -23.09
CA ALA A 230 -1.30 -13.15 -22.47
C ALA A 230 -2.16 -13.69 -21.33
N GLN A 231 -2.07 -15.00 -21.09
CA GLN A 231 -2.83 -15.68 -20.05
C GLN A 231 -2.17 -15.49 -18.68
N PRO A 232 -2.93 -15.16 -17.62
CA PRO A 232 -2.41 -15.15 -16.26
C PRO A 232 -2.23 -16.58 -15.74
N VAL A 233 -1.46 -16.72 -14.66
CA VAL A 233 -1.34 -17.98 -13.89
C VAL A 233 -2.68 -18.33 -13.26
N ALA A 234 -3.38 -17.35 -12.70
CA ALA A 234 -4.70 -17.51 -12.11
C ALA A 234 -5.53 -16.23 -12.22
N VAL A 235 -6.86 -16.38 -12.18
CA VAL A 235 -7.81 -15.26 -12.08
C VAL A 235 -8.59 -15.41 -10.79
N HIS A 236 -8.61 -14.35 -9.98
CA HIS A 236 -9.30 -14.31 -8.70
C HIS A 236 -10.49 -13.37 -8.77
N ALA A 237 -11.65 -13.86 -8.32
CA ALA A 237 -12.89 -13.09 -8.15
C ALA A 237 -12.96 -12.35 -6.81
N THR A 238 -12.01 -12.64 -5.91
CA THR A 238 -11.91 -12.06 -4.57
C THR A 238 -10.50 -11.51 -4.37
N ALA A 239 -10.37 -10.36 -3.71
CA ALA A 239 -9.08 -9.81 -3.32
C ALA A 239 -9.12 -9.23 -1.91
N TYR A 240 -8.05 -9.40 -1.14
CA TYR A 240 -7.86 -8.73 0.13
C TYR A 240 -6.92 -7.55 -0.04
N ASN A 241 -7.23 -6.40 0.56
CA ASN A 241 -6.37 -5.23 0.49
C ASN A 241 -6.39 -4.44 1.80
N TYR A 242 -5.40 -3.56 1.94
CA TYR A 242 -5.48 -2.46 2.91
C TYR A 242 -6.03 -1.24 2.18
N ASN A 243 -7.22 -0.81 2.57
CA ASN A 243 -7.84 0.38 1.99
C ASN A 243 -7.98 1.48 3.06
N HIS A 244 -7.71 2.72 2.68
CA HIS A 244 -7.68 3.80 3.67
C HIS A 244 -9.08 4.01 4.27
N GLN A 245 -9.16 4.11 5.61
CA GLN A 245 -10.45 4.10 6.32
C GLN A 245 -11.40 5.27 5.94
N SER A 246 -10.84 6.35 5.39
CA SER A 246 -11.57 7.55 4.99
C SER A 246 -11.77 7.64 3.46
N GLY A 247 -11.44 6.58 2.73
CA GLY A 247 -11.48 6.56 1.27
C GLY A 247 -10.36 7.37 0.64
N THR A 248 -10.69 8.20 -0.34
CA THR A 248 -9.73 8.72 -1.33
C THR A 248 -9.71 10.24 -1.36
N LEU A 249 -8.56 10.82 -1.75
CA LEU A 249 -8.45 12.27 -1.95
C LEU A 249 -9.02 12.65 -3.31
N HIS A 250 -9.93 13.62 -3.29
CA HIS A 250 -10.43 14.25 -4.50
C HIS A 250 -9.83 15.63 -4.69
N LEU A 251 -9.30 15.91 -5.88
CA LEU A 251 -8.82 17.22 -6.25
C LEU A 251 -9.55 17.73 -7.51
N PRO A 252 -9.71 19.06 -7.67
CA PRO A 252 -9.51 20.08 -6.63
C PRO A 252 -10.54 19.94 -5.49
N PHE A 253 -10.15 20.31 -4.26
CA PHE A 253 -11.00 20.18 -3.08
C PHE A 253 -12.29 21.01 -3.21
N ASP A 254 -13.42 20.46 -2.71
CA ASP A 254 -14.71 21.14 -2.58
C ASP A 254 -15.20 21.86 -3.86
N ASN A 255 -15.02 21.21 -5.01
CA ASN A 255 -15.34 21.74 -6.33
C ASN A 255 -16.24 20.75 -7.13
N PRO A 256 -17.30 21.21 -7.81
CA PRO A 256 -17.97 20.43 -8.85
C PRO A 256 -16.96 19.93 -9.90
N GLY A 257 -16.85 18.61 -10.04
CA GLY A 257 -15.86 17.96 -10.93
C GLY A 257 -14.58 17.48 -10.24
N SER A 258 -14.50 17.55 -8.91
CA SER A 258 -13.42 16.90 -8.17
C SER A 258 -13.42 15.38 -8.42
N SER A 259 -12.24 14.81 -8.60
CA SER A 259 -12.07 13.38 -8.84
C SER A 259 -10.92 12.83 -8.01
N PRO A 260 -10.87 11.50 -7.80
CA PRO A 260 -9.66 10.84 -7.37
C PRO A 260 -8.47 11.24 -8.25
N VAL A 261 -7.27 11.20 -7.67
CA VAL A 261 -6.01 11.45 -8.39
C VAL A 261 -5.16 10.20 -8.32
N ALA A 262 -4.82 9.64 -9.47
CA ALA A 262 -3.99 8.46 -9.60
C ALA A 262 -2.51 8.76 -9.28
N LEU A 263 -1.81 7.75 -8.76
CA LEU A 263 -0.37 7.79 -8.51
C LEU A 263 0.37 7.39 -9.78
N THR A 264 1.05 8.35 -10.44
CA THR A 264 1.73 8.14 -11.73
C THR A 264 2.77 7.02 -11.67
N GLU A 265 3.45 6.84 -10.54
CA GLU A 265 4.46 5.82 -10.30
C GLU A 265 3.90 4.38 -10.39
N ILE A 266 2.58 4.21 -10.33
CA ILE A 266 1.92 2.92 -10.56
C ILE A 266 1.40 2.88 -11.99
N ALA A 267 1.96 1.96 -12.79
CA ALA A 267 1.56 1.76 -14.17
C ALA A 267 0.10 1.29 -14.26
N ALA A 268 -0.67 1.91 -15.16
CA ALA A 268 -2.01 1.49 -15.51
C ALA A 268 -2.29 1.76 -16.99
N ALA A 269 -3.19 0.98 -17.56
CA ALA A 269 -3.72 1.19 -18.90
C ALA A 269 -5.20 1.58 -18.83
N GLY A 270 -5.67 2.42 -19.74
CA GLY A 270 -7.06 2.89 -19.74
C GLY A 270 -7.43 3.83 -18.59
N ARG A 271 -6.42 4.41 -17.91
CA ARG A 271 -6.60 5.28 -16.75
C ARG A 271 -7.60 6.41 -17.02
N THR A 272 -8.63 6.50 -16.18
CA THR A 272 -9.69 7.52 -16.28
C THR A 272 -9.44 8.74 -15.41
N TYR A 273 -8.66 8.60 -14.34
CA TYR A 273 -8.37 9.68 -13.40
C TYR A 273 -7.15 10.51 -13.83
N PRO A 274 -7.12 11.81 -13.50
CA PRO A 274 -5.89 12.58 -13.59
C PRO A 274 -4.81 11.94 -12.71
N ALA A 275 -3.56 11.96 -13.16
CA ALA A 275 -2.45 11.35 -12.45
C ALA A 275 -1.41 12.41 -12.05
N LEU A 276 -0.90 12.32 -10.83
CA LEU A 276 0.21 13.12 -10.34
C LEU A 276 1.33 12.21 -9.85
N THR A 277 2.57 12.66 -10.02
CA THR A 277 3.70 12.05 -9.30
C THR A 277 3.61 12.36 -7.81
N GLN A 278 4.36 11.61 -7.01
CA GLN A 278 4.49 11.82 -5.58
C GLN A 278 4.87 13.27 -5.23
N VAL A 279 5.83 13.84 -5.96
CA VAL A 279 6.32 15.21 -5.74
C VAL A 279 5.27 16.24 -6.14
N GLN A 280 4.56 16.02 -7.25
CA GLN A 280 3.47 16.89 -7.69
C GLN A 280 2.31 16.90 -6.69
N MET A 281 1.94 15.72 -6.16
CA MET A 281 0.92 15.64 -5.12
C MET A 281 1.38 16.33 -3.83
N GLN A 282 2.63 16.15 -3.39
CA GLN A 282 3.15 16.88 -2.21
C GLN A 282 3.11 18.40 -2.41
N ALA A 283 3.42 18.90 -3.60
CA ALA A 283 3.28 20.32 -3.93
C ALA A 283 1.82 20.80 -3.90
N ALA A 284 0.88 20.01 -4.45
CA ALA A 284 -0.56 20.31 -4.40
C ALA A 284 -1.08 20.34 -2.95
N LEU A 285 -0.68 19.37 -2.13
CA LEU A 285 -1.03 19.30 -0.71
C LEU A 285 -0.44 20.48 0.05
N ARG A 286 0.81 20.87 -0.21
CA ARG A 286 1.42 22.07 0.37
C ARG A 286 0.57 23.31 0.09
N ALA A 287 0.19 23.52 -1.16
CA ALA A 287 -0.63 24.67 -1.55
C ALA A 287 -2.00 24.64 -0.86
N ALA A 288 -2.70 23.50 -0.88
CA ALA A 288 -4.03 23.36 -0.30
C ALA A 288 -4.05 23.44 1.24
N LEU A 289 -2.98 23.01 1.90
CA LEU A 289 -2.82 23.00 3.36
C LEU A 289 -2.10 24.26 3.88
N THR A 290 -1.96 25.29 3.05
CA THR A 290 -1.49 26.61 3.50
C THR A 290 -2.39 27.10 4.64
N GLY A 291 -1.81 27.70 5.68
CA GLY A 291 -2.58 28.19 6.84
C GLY A 291 -3.04 27.11 7.84
N VAL A 292 -2.85 25.82 7.56
CA VAL A 292 -3.12 24.78 8.57
C VAL A 292 -2.08 24.83 9.68
N THR A 293 -2.53 24.96 10.93
CA THR A 293 -1.66 25.08 12.12
C THR A 293 -1.87 23.94 13.11
N ALA A 294 -0.94 23.76 14.06
CA ALA A 294 -1.00 22.69 15.04
C ALA A 294 -2.19 22.82 16.01
N GLU A 295 -2.68 24.04 16.24
CA GLU A 295 -3.82 24.37 17.11
C GLU A 295 -5.15 23.87 16.54
N GLN A 296 -5.22 23.60 15.23
CA GLN A 296 -6.42 23.14 14.54
C GLN A 296 -6.65 21.62 14.66
N LEU A 297 -5.76 20.90 15.36
CA LEU A 297 -5.94 19.47 15.62
C LEU A 297 -7.21 19.26 16.49
N PRO A 298 -8.13 18.33 16.12
CA PRO A 298 -9.32 18.09 16.92
C PRO A 298 -8.97 17.70 18.37
N GLY A 299 -9.63 18.34 19.34
CA GLY A 299 -9.43 18.10 20.78
C GLY A 299 -8.51 19.08 21.50
N THR A 300 -7.95 20.09 20.82
CA THR A 300 -7.23 21.22 21.42
C THR A 300 -8.17 22.39 21.75
N SER A 301 -7.90 23.11 22.83
CA SER A 301 -8.64 24.33 23.19
C SER A 301 -8.39 25.43 22.15
N GLY A 302 -9.45 25.88 21.46
CA GLY A 302 -9.37 26.89 20.39
C GLY A 302 -9.47 26.33 18.96
N SER A 303 -9.81 25.04 18.79
CA SER A 303 -10.02 24.40 17.48
C SER A 303 -11.09 25.14 16.66
N SER A 304 -10.63 25.95 15.70
CA SER A 304 -11.46 26.47 14.61
C SER A 304 -11.10 25.71 13.34
N SER A 305 -12.11 25.19 12.63
CA SER A 305 -11.89 24.51 11.36
C SER A 305 -11.73 25.55 10.25
N GLN A 306 -10.56 25.63 9.63
CA GLN A 306 -10.42 26.32 8.35
C GLN A 306 -10.65 25.35 7.18
N PRO A 307 -11.42 25.74 6.16
CA PRO A 307 -11.54 24.97 4.93
C PRO A 307 -10.19 24.91 4.21
N LEU A 308 -9.95 23.84 3.46
CA LEU A 308 -8.76 23.74 2.62
C LEU A 308 -8.77 24.85 1.57
N HIS A 309 -7.59 25.39 1.25
CA HIS A 309 -7.50 26.33 0.14
C HIS A 309 -7.90 25.62 -1.15
N LYS A 310 -8.84 26.23 -1.88
CA LYS A 310 -9.28 25.71 -3.18
C LYS A 310 -8.12 25.80 -4.17
N LEU A 311 -7.81 24.67 -4.78
CA LEU A 311 -6.95 24.63 -5.96
C LEU A 311 -7.80 25.00 -7.17
N ASN A 312 -7.42 26.05 -7.91
CA ASN A 312 -8.18 26.50 -9.09
C ASN A 312 -8.02 25.51 -10.26
N THR A 313 -6.84 24.91 -10.38
CA THR A 313 -6.46 23.91 -11.36
C THR A 313 -5.64 22.81 -10.68
N LEU A 314 -5.69 21.59 -11.21
CA LEU A 314 -4.70 20.58 -10.86
C LEU A 314 -3.32 21.06 -11.35
N PRO A 315 -2.22 20.77 -10.64
CA PRO A 315 -0.88 21.08 -11.15
C PRO A 315 -0.74 20.54 -12.57
N SER A 316 -0.47 21.42 -13.53
CA SER A 316 -0.37 21.05 -14.94
C SER A 316 0.65 19.93 -15.13
N ILE A 317 0.24 18.88 -15.87
CA ILE A 317 1.07 17.72 -16.24
C ILE A 317 2.15 18.08 -17.29
N GLN A 318 2.24 19.34 -17.72
CA GLN A 318 2.97 19.70 -18.93
C GLN A 318 4.50 19.76 -18.74
N GLN A 319 5.21 18.92 -19.51
CA GLN A 319 6.43 19.34 -20.22
C GLN A 319 6.20 20.77 -20.75
N GLU A 320 7.15 21.68 -20.50
CA GLU A 320 7.09 23.13 -20.77
C GLU A 320 5.95 23.64 -21.69
N PRO A 321 5.11 24.58 -21.24
CA PRO A 321 4.03 25.11 -22.08
C PRO A 321 4.60 26.08 -23.13
N PRO A 322 4.17 26.01 -24.41
CA PRO A 322 4.38 27.11 -25.33
C PRO A 322 3.35 28.20 -25.01
N GLY A 323 3.77 29.18 -24.20
CA GLY A 323 3.18 30.52 -24.11
C GLY A 323 1.78 30.62 -23.49
N GLY A 324 1.71 30.97 -22.20
CA GLY A 324 0.48 31.49 -21.59
C GLY A 324 0.29 31.18 -20.10
N ALA A 325 1.10 31.80 -19.24
CA ALA A 325 0.89 32.12 -17.81
C ALA A 325 -0.09 31.28 -16.95
N GLU A 326 0.39 30.17 -16.41
CA GLU A 326 0.27 29.84 -14.97
C GLU A 326 1.66 29.39 -14.50
N GLU A 327 2.19 29.99 -13.43
CA GLU A 327 3.50 29.57 -12.89
C GLU A 327 3.40 28.13 -12.36
N PRO A 328 4.36 27.25 -12.68
CA PRO A 328 4.43 25.93 -12.05
C PRO A 328 4.50 26.12 -10.54
N LEU A 329 3.73 25.34 -9.76
CA LEU A 329 3.83 25.33 -8.30
C LEU A 329 5.31 25.19 -7.92
N SER A 330 5.90 26.26 -7.38
CA SER A 330 7.34 26.32 -7.22
C SER A 330 7.83 25.21 -6.27
N ALA A 331 8.92 24.55 -6.66
CA ALA A 331 9.62 23.61 -5.78
C ALA A 331 10.24 24.32 -4.56
N GLU A 332 10.32 25.64 -4.59
CA GLU A 332 10.84 26.48 -3.52
C GLU A 332 9.99 26.33 -2.26
N GLY A 333 10.61 25.84 -1.18
CA GLY A 333 9.95 25.58 0.11
C GLY A 333 9.17 24.26 0.19
N LEU A 334 9.21 23.38 -0.82
CA LEU A 334 8.62 22.04 -0.73
C LEU A 334 9.37 21.18 0.30
N ASP A 335 10.70 21.26 0.32
CA ASP A 335 11.54 20.45 1.21
C ASP A 335 11.32 20.83 2.67
N ASP A 336 11.24 22.13 2.96
CA ASP A 336 10.90 22.63 4.29
C ASP A 336 9.50 22.20 4.72
N TRP A 337 8.53 22.22 3.79
CA TRP A 337 7.19 21.73 4.07
C TRP A 337 7.18 20.22 4.37
N ILE A 338 7.91 19.41 3.60
CA ILE A 338 8.07 17.97 3.87
C ILE A 338 8.70 17.79 5.24
N LEU A 339 9.86 18.43 5.52
CA LEU A 339 10.55 18.32 6.80
C LEU A 339 9.66 18.74 7.97
N SER A 340 8.84 19.79 7.82
CA SER A 340 7.87 20.16 8.85
C SER A 340 6.86 19.05 9.17
N ASN A 341 6.46 18.23 8.19
CA ASN A 341 5.61 17.05 8.44
C ASN A 341 6.35 15.94 9.20
N LEU A 342 7.66 15.79 9.00
CA LEU A 342 8.45 14.79 9.71
C LEU A 342 8.78 15.25 11.14
N ASP A 343 9.20 16.50 11.30
CA ASP A 343 9.74 17.06 12.55
C ASP A 343 8.66 17.58 13.51
N GLN A 344 7.45 17.88 13.01
CA GLN A 344 6.35 18.41 13.82
C GLN A 344 5.12 17.48 13.75
N PRO A 345 5.07 16.40 14.57
CA PRO A 345 3.98 15.42 14.52
C PRO A 345 2.58 15.99 14.75
N THR A 346 2.44 17.01 15.62
CA THR A 346 1.15 17.67 15.86
C THR A 346 0.66 18.42 14.63
N LEU A 347 1.56 19.15 13.95
CA LEU A 347 1.25 19.85 12.71
C LEU A 347 0.88 18.87 11.59
N ARG A 348 1.64 17.79 11.42
CA ARG A 348 1.30 16.72 10.47
C ARG A 348 -0.09 16.15 10.74
N ARG A 349 -0.42 15.84 12.01
CA ARG A 349 -1.74 15.31 12.38
C ARG A 349 -2.86 16.32 12.11
N ALA A 350 -2.63 17.62 12.31
CA ALA A 350 -3.60 18.66 11.97
C ALA A 350 -3.87 18.70 10.45
N ARG A 351 -2.80 18.62 9.63
CA ARG A 351 -2.89 18.52 8.17
C ARG A 351 -3.64 17.26 7.72
N VAL A 352 -3.29 16.10 8.25
CA VAL A 352 -4.00 14.83 7.98
C VAL A 352 -5.46 14.92 8.39
N SER A 353 -5.77 15.55 9.54
CA SER A 353 -7.15 15.77 9.95
C SER A 353 -7.94 16.62 8.96
N ALA A 354 -7.30 17.61 8.33
CA ALA A 354 -7.94 18.43 7.29
C ALA A 354 -8.19 17.61 6.01
N LEU A 355 -7.22 16.80 5.59
CA LEU A 355 -7.35 15.89 4.44
C LEU A 355 -8.46 14.86 4.63
N VAL A 356 -8.54 14.24 5.81
CA VAL A 356 -9.59 13.26 6.14
C VAL A 356 -10.99 13.88 6.08
N ARG A 357 -11.16 15.16 6.46
CA ARG A 357 -12.45 15.85 6.34
C ARG A 357 -12.86 16.10 4.89
N ALA A 358 -11.90 16.28 3.99
CA ALA A 358 -12.14 16.52 2.57
C ALA A 358 -12.18 15.24 1.73
N ALA A 359 -11.85 14.09 2.33
CA ALA A 359 -11.84 12.80 1.64
C ALA A 359 -13.25 12.34 1.26
N GLN A 360 -13.33 11.55 0.20
CA GLN A 360 -14.57 10.90 -0.21
C GLN A 360 -14.51 9.40 0.13
N PRO A 361 -15.63 8.77 0.52
CA PRO A 361 -15.65 7.34 0.79
C PRO A 361 -15.26 6.52 -0.44
N PHE A 362 -14.58 5.40 -0.21
CA PHE A 362 -14.29 4.41 -1.24
C PHE A 362 -15.57 3.94 -1.92
N GLN A 363 -15.60 3.89 -3.25
CA GLN A 363 -16.86 3.78 -4.00
C GLN A 363 -17.22 2.36 -4.43
N TYR A 364 -16.34 1.37 -4.20
CA TYR A 364 -16.63 -0.02 -4.58
C TYR A 364 -17.61 -0.69 -3.62
N ARG A 365 -18.78 -1.08 -4.14
CA ARG A 365 -19.90 -1.60 -3.32
C ARG A 365 -19.69 -3.02 -2.82
N GLU A 366 -18.95 -3.84 -3.55
CA GLU A 366 -18.67 -5.23 -3.19
C GLU A 366 -17.42 -5.34 -2.29
N SER A 367 -17.25 -4.36 -1.39
CA SER A 367 -16.16 -4.32 -0.41
C SER A 367 -16.68 -4.44 1.02
N GLU A 368 -16.13 -5.38 1.75
CA GLU A 368 -16.40 -5.61 3.17
C GLU A 368 -15.17 -5.28 4.00
N VAL A 369 -15.35 -4.49 5.07
CA VAL A 369 -14.30 -4.25 6.06
C VAL A 369 -14.23 -5.45 7.01
N LEU A 370 -13.13 -6.19 6.96
CA LEU A 370 -12.90 -7.35 7.82
C LEU A 370 -12.26 -6.94 9.17
N MET A 371 -11.37 -5.95 9.15
CA MET A 371 -10.66 -5.49 10.33
C MET A 371 -10.39 -3.98 10.28
N VAL A 372 -10.73 -3.30 11.38
CA VAL A 372 -10.32 -1.93 11.64
C VAL A 372 -9.03 -1.96 12.46
N ILE A 373 -7.93 -1.53 11.85
CA ILE A 373 -6.60 -1.65 12.45
C ILE A 373 -6.32 -0.48 13.39
N GLY A 374 -6.57 0.74 12.94
CA GLY A 374 -6.25 1.95 13.69
C GLY A 374 -7.06 3.15 13.22
N THR A 375 -6.51 4.36 13.36
CA THR A 375 -7.15 5.59 12.87
C THR A 375 -6.11 6.49 12.21
N ALA A 376 -6.53 7.32 11.26
CA ALA A 376 -5.70 8.33 10.59
C ALA A 376 -5.03 9.35 11.54
N LEU A 377 -5.50 9.44 12.79
CA LEU A 377 -4.92 10.30 13.82
C LEU A 377 -4.11 9.55 14.88
N SER A 378 -3.98 8.22 14.74
CA SER A 378 -3.19 7.40 15.65
C SER A 378 -1.74 7.86 15.63
N THR A 379 -1.07 7.82 16.79
CA THR A 379 0.37 8.11 16.90
C THR A 379 1.23 7.19 16.03
N SER A 380 0.65 6.10 15.59
CA SER A 380 1.24 5.06 14.75
C SER A 380 0.91 5.13 13.28
N VAL A 381 0.27 6.20 12.83
CA VAL A 381 0.23 6.57 11.41
C VAL A 381 1.65 7.01 11.04
N LYS A 382 2.42 5.99 10.68
CA LYS A 382 3.85 6.00 10.36
C LYS A 382 4.09 6.33 8.90
#